data_AF-A0A7V8R5Z4-F1
#
_entry.id   AF-A0A7V8R5Z4-F1
#
_cell.length_a   1.000
_cell.length_b   1.000
_cell.length_c   1.000
_cell.angle_alpha   90.00
_cell.angle_beta   90.00
_cell.angle_gamma   90.00
#
_symmetry.space_group_name_H-M   'P 1'
#
loop_
_entity.id
_entity.type
_entity.pdbx_description
1 polymer ?
#
loop_
_entity_poly.entity_id
_entity_poly.type
_entity_poly.pdbx_seq_one_letter_code
_entity_poly.pdbx_strand_id
1 'polypeptide(L)'
;MDNRVSAGAAANAFERARFTGTASEYFGIWIVNVLLTIVTLGIYSAWAKVRRNRYFYGNTVLLDRSFEYHATGMQIFIGRLIVFAFLVVVNILAAIHPLFSLVTTILVLIALPWLIVRGIRFNARVTSYRNVRFDFTGSAGGAFVSVMLGSLVAVLSLGLLAPFASRWLNRYIFNNLRYGNRPFDTDPKLGALYGALVIPAVMVVLGAVVLSALIAIIVVGIQASDASSVESDPLIFMVVSGMYLVVFGLIIIYGLAGLIYRAAVHNIVWSSTRIDGRHVLRSDLSRARYAWIAISNVVVTVLTLGLMRPWAAVRLARYVTEHTAIRIEGEIGEVFAQFEASGTAVGSEYISMEGLDFGF
;
A
#
# COMPACT_ATOMS: atom_id res chain seq x y z
N MET A 1 -19.37 37.69 27.19
CA MET A 1 -19.37 36.21 27.09
C MET A 1 -19.65 35.88 25.63
N ASP A 2 -19.06 34.82 25.06
CA ASP A 2 -19.27 34.30 23.69
C ASP A 2 -18.21 34.49 22.59
N ASN A 3 -16.94 34.74 22.94
CA ASN A 3 -15.83 34.51 21.98
C ASN A 3 -14.90 33.35 22.36
N ARG A 4 -15.07 32.77 23.55
CA ARG A 4 -14.30 31.59 24.02
C ARG A 4 -15.00 30.27 23.71
N VAL A 5 -16.33 30.27 23.58
CA VAL A 5 -17.12 29.05 23.27
C VAL A 5 -16.99 28.67 21.80
N SER A 6 -16.89 29.65 20.88
CA SER A 6 -16.63 29.42 19.45
C SER A 6 -15.20 28.93 19.17
N ALA A 7 -14.21 29.46 19.88
CA ALA A 7 -12.81 29.01 19.79
C ALA A 7 -12.63 27.57 20.32
N GLY A 8 -13.31 27.21 21.41
CA GLY A 8 -13.29 25.85 21.98
C GLY A 8 -13.98 24.79 21.11
N ALA A 9 -15.00 25.17 20.33
CA ALA A 9 -15.66 24.28 19.38
C ALA A 9 -14.81 23.99 18.13
N ALA A 10 -14.00 24.96 17.68
CA ALA A 10 -13.03 24.78 16.61
C ALA A 10 -11.80 23.96 17.05
N ALA A 11 -11.38 24.08 18.31
CA ALA A 11 -10.20 23.42 18.89
C ALA A 11 -10.29 21.88 18.98
N ASN A 12 -11.37 21.26 18.50
CA ASN A 12 -11.55 19.81 18.45
C ASN A 12 -12.25 19.33 17.17
N ALA A 13 -12.28 20.17 16.12
CA ALA A 13 -12.81 19.76 14.83
C ALA A 13 -11.84 18.80 14.11
N PHE A 14 -12.38 17.97 13.22
CA PHE A 14 -11.56 17.19 12.31
C PHE A 14 -11.08 18.07 11.16
N GLU A 15 -9.78 18.26 11.08
CA GLU A 15 -9.11 19.01 10.03
C GLU A 15 -8.71 18.07 8.90
N ARG A 16 -9.28 18.30 7.72
CA ARG A 16 -9.06 17.44 6.55
C ARG A 16 -7.75 17.78 5.85
N ALA A 17 -7.04 16.75 5.42
CA ALA A 17 -5.93 16.92 4.50
C ALA A 17 -6.46 17.35 3.12
N ARG A 18 -5.64 18.08 2.37
CA ARG A 18 -5.92 18.54 1.02
C ARG A 18 -4.80 18.12 0.10
N PHE A 19 -5.12 17.80 -1.15
CA PHE A 19 -4.11 17.51 -2.16
C PHE A 19 -4.05 18.65 -3.19
N THR A 20 -2.91 19.32 -3.33
CA THR A 20 -2.77 20.49 -4.22
C THR A 20 -2.22 20.14 -5.61
N GLY A 21 -1.71 18.92 -5.81
CA GLY A 21 -1.04 18.52 -7.04
C GLY A 21 -1.98 18.35 -8.24
N THR A 22 -1.49 18.69 -9.42
CA THR A 22 -2.23 18.59 -10.68
C THR A 22 -1.68 17.47 -11.59
N ALA A 23 -2.55 16.87 -12.39
CA ALA A 23 -2.15 15.75 -13.25
C ALA A 23 -1.21 16.18 -14.39
N SER A 24 -1.39 17.38 -14.94
CA SER A 24 -0.55 17.94 -16.00
C SER A 24 0.88 18.22 -15.53
N GLU A 25 1.03 18.81 -14.35
CA GLU A 25 2.32 19.04 -13.72
C GLU A 25 3.04 17.72 -13.42
N TYR A 26 2.32 16.75 -12.82
CA TYR A 26 2.88 15.44 -12.55
C TYR A 26 3.23 14.67 -13.84
N PHE A 27 2.45 14.82 -14.92
CA PHE A 27 2.73 14.21 -16.20
C PHE A 27 4.10 14.65 -16.75
N GLY A 28 4.42 15.95 -16.66
CA GLY A 28 5.73 16.47 -17.07
C GLY A 28 6.90 15.84 -16.30
N ILE A 29 6.75 15.67 -14.98
CA ILE A 29 7.75 14.98 -14.15
C ILE A 29 7.85 13.50 -14.56
N TRP A 30 6.70 12.84 -14.73
CA TRP A 30 6.61 11.43 -15.04
C TRP A 30 7.21 11.08 -16.39
N ILE A 31 6.90 11.82 -17.46
CA ILE A 31 7.39 11.51 -18.81
C ILE A 31 8.91 11.66 -18.89
N VAL A 32 9.48 12.72 -18.29
CA VAL A 32 10.93 12.91 -18.19
C VAL A 32 11.56 11.76 -17.43
N ASN A 33 10.96 11.33 -16.32
CA ASN A 33 11.45 10.20 -15.54
C ASN A 33 11.42 8.89 -16.34
N VAL A 34 10.36 8.64 -17.12
CA VAL A 34 10.26 7.45 -17.97
C VAL A 34 11.34 7.47 -19.05
N LEU A 35 11.49 8.57 -19.78
CA LEU A 35 12.50 8.72 -20.82
C LEU A 35 13.92 8.51 -20.28
N LEU A 36 14.26 9.17 -19.17
CA LEU A 36 15.57 9.00 -18.53
C LEU A 36 15.77 7.58 -18.00
N THR A 37 14.73 6.93 -17.49
CA THR A 37 14.81 5.53 -17.05
C THR A 37 15.09 4.59 -18.21
N ILE A 38 14.47 4.81 -19.38
CA ILE A 38 14.71 4.01 -20.58
C ILE A 38 16.15 4.24 -21.09
N VAL A 39 16.55 5.50 -21.28
CA VAL A 39 17.88 5.87 -21.80
C VAL A 39 19.02 5.36 -20.91
N THR A 40 18.80 5.29 -19.60
CA THR A 40 19.79 4.79 -18.64
C THR A 40 19.63 3.31 -18.29
N LEU A 41 18.84 2.55 -19.06
CA LEU A 41 18.59 1.12 -18.85
C LEU A 41 18.16 0.77 -17.40
N GLY A 42 17.32 1.61 -16.81
CA GLY A 42 16.77 1.42 -15.48
C GLY A 42 17.53 2.13 -14.35
N ILE A 43 18.76 2.60 -14.57
CA ILE A 43 19.58 3.24 -13.51
C ILE A 43 18.87 4.48 -12.94
N TYR A 44 18.34 5.36 -13.81
CA TYR A 44 17.69 6.61 -13.38
C TYR A 44 16.42 6.38 -12.55
N SER A 45 15.86 5.16 -12.53
CA SER A 45 14.64 4.86 -11.77
C SER A 45 14.77 5.14 -10.26
N ALA A 46 15.99 5.21 -9.72
CA ALA A 46 16.23 5.57 -8.31
C ALA A 46 15.92 7.05 -8.06
N TRP A 47 16.40 7.94 -8.92
CA TRP A 47 16.08 9.38 -8.88
C TRP A 47 14.63 9.65 -9.27
N ALA A 48 14.07 8.88 -10.20
CA ALA A 48 12.64 8.94 -10.54
C ALA A 48 11.75 8.66 -9.32
N LYS A 49 12.08 7.65 -8.50
CA LYS A 49 11.36 7.34 -7.23
C LYS A 49 11.40 8.55 -6.29
N VAL A 50 12.55 9.20 -6.14
CA VAL A 50 12.69 10.40 -5.30
C VAL A 50 11.84 11.56 -5.82
N ARG A 51 11.93 11.91 -7.11
CA ARG A 51 11.17 13.01 -7.70
C ARG A 51 9.66 12.79 -7.58
N ARG A 52 9.20 11.56 -7.81
CA ARG A 52 7.80 11.17 -7.60
C ARG A 52 7.39 11.39 -6.16
N ASN A 53 8.14 10.85 -5.20
CA ASN A 53 7.78 10.96 -3.79
C ASN A 53 7.79 12.44 -3.34
N ARG A 54 8.82 13.24 -3.68
CA ARG A 54 8.84 14.69 -3.40
C ARG A 54 7.59 15.39 -3.94
N TYR A 55 7.14 15.04 -5.15
CA TYR A 55 5.91 15.60 -5.72
C TYR A 55 4.66 15.29 -4.89
N PHE A 56 4.41 14.01 -4.56
CA PHE A 56 3.19 13.62 -3.85
C PHE A 56 3.19 14.06 -2.39
N TYR A 57 4.32 13.95 -1.68
CA TYR A 57 4.43 14.41 -0.30
C TYR A 57 4.33 15.94 -0.23
N GLY A 58 5.03 16.67 -1.11
CA GLY A 58 4.99 18.13 -1.18
C GLY A 58 3.62 18.71 -1.55
N ASN A 59 2.77 17.93 -2.22
CA ASN A 59 1.39 18.30 -2.56
C ASN A 59 0.34 17.72 -1.61
N THR A 60 0.75 16.99 -0.57
CA THR A 60 -0.14 16.53 0.49
C THR A 60 -0.07 17.54 1.62
N VAL A 61 -1.14 18.31 1.81
CA VAL A 61 -1.22 19.41 2.77
C VAL A 61 -2.12 19.03 3.94
N LEU A 62 -1.62 19.19 5.16
CA LEU A 62 -2.37 19.03 6.39
C LEU A 62 -2.12 20.28 7.23
N LEU A 63 -3.17 20.92 7.77
CA LEU A 63 -3.04 22.11 8.63
C LEU A 63 -2.08 23.16 8.05
N ASP A 64 -2.33 23.51 6.79
CA ASP A 64 -1.61 24.52 5.99
C ASP A 64 -0.10 24.32 5.80
N ARG A 65 0.38 23.09 6.02
CA ARG A 65 1.77 22.69 5.74
C ARG A 65 1.79 21.40 4.95
N SER A 66 2.76 21.25 4.06
CA SER A 66 2.97 20.03 3.29
C SER A 66 3.96 19.09 3.98
N PHE A 67 3.95 17.83 3.55
CA PHE A 67 4.99 16.87 3.92
C PHE A 67 6.21 17.05 3.04
N GLU A 68 7.38 16.69 3.57
CA GLU A 68 8.65 16.77 2.85
C GLU A 68 9.30 15.39 2.76
N TYR A 69 10.04 15.17 1.67
CA TYR A 69 10.71 13.91 1.38
C TYR A 69 12.19 14.14 1.05
N HIS A 70 13.05 13.73 1.98
CA HIS A 70 14.47 14.08 2.05
C HIS A 70 15.42 13.03 1.48
N ALA A 71 14.89 11.94 0.90
CA ALA A 71 15.76 10.92 0.33
C ALA A 71 16.57 11.45 -0.86
N THR A 72 17.75 10.87 -1.04
CA THR A 72 18.57 11.06 -2.23
C THR A 72 18.47 9.88 -3.18
N GLY A 73 18.67 10.10 -4.48
CA GLY A 73 18.65 9.02 -5.47
C GLY A 73 19.72 7.95 -5.18
N MET A 74 20.87 8.38 -4.66
CA MET A 74 22.00 7.50 -4.35
C MET A 74 21.67 6.46 -3.27
N GLN A 75 20.95 6.86 -2.22
CA GLN A 75 20.51 5.95 -1.14
C GLN A 75 19.65 4.79 -1.68
N ILE A 76 18.79 5.07 -2.65
CA ILE A 76 17.92 4.07 -3.29
C ILE A 76 18.69 3.26 -4.33
N PHE A 77 19.61 3.89 -5.06
CA PHE A 77 20.45 3.23 -6.06
C PHE A 77 21.35 2.17 -5.43
N ILE A 78 22.04 2.49 -4.33
CA ILE A 78 22.92 1.54 -3.63
C ILE A 78 22.15 0.33 -3.13
N GLY A 79 20.97 0.52 -2.51
CA GLY A 79 20.14 -0.59 -2.05
C GLY A 79 19.72 -1.52 -3.20
N ARG A 80 19.36 -0.96 -4.37
CA ARG A 80 19.07 -1.74 -5.58
C ARG A 80 20.28 -2.45 -6.16
N LEU A 81 21.45 -1.82 -6.13
CA LEU A 81 22.70 -2.43 -6.59
C LEU A 81 23.04 -3.66 -5.74
N ILE A 82 22.84 -3.58 -4.42
CA ILE A 82 23.03 -4.71 -3.50
C ILE A 82 22.07 -5.86 -3.86
N VAL A 83 20.77 -5.56 -4.05
CA VAL A 83 19.78 -6.58 -4.44
C VAL A 83 20.11 -7.19 -5.81
N PHE A 84 20.52 -6.37 -6.77
CA PHE A 84 20.90 -6.83 -8.11
C PHE A 84 22.13 -7.75 -8.05
N ALA A 85 23.20 -7.34 -7.35
CA ALA A 85 24.39 -8.14 -7.16
C ALA A 85 24.07 -9.47 -6.48
N PHE A 86 23.22 -9.44 -5.44
CA PHE A 86 22.73 -10.65 -4.79
C PHE A 86 22.01 -11.58 -5.78
N LEU A 87 21.06 -11.06 -6.58
CA LEU A 87 20.34 -11.86 -7.59
C LEU A 87 21.28 -12.47 -8.65
N VAL A 88 22.31 -11.74 -9.08
CA VAL A 88 23.32 -12.29 -9.99
C VAL A 88 24.04 -13.48 -9.35
N VAL A 89 24.47 -13.35 -8.08
CA VAL A 89 25.09 -14.44 -7.34
C VAL A 89 24.15 -15.64 -7.21
N VAL A 90 22.88 -15.41 -6.87
CA VAL A 90 21.86 -16.48 -6.80
C VAL A 90 21.75 -17.24 -8.12
N ASN A 91 21.70 -16.52 -9.25
CA ASN A 91 21.58 -17.14 -10.57
C ASN A 91 22.83 -17.95 -10.95
N ILE A 92 24.03 -17.45 -10.63
CA ILE A 92 25.28 -18.19 -10.87
C ILE A 92 25.30 -19.48 -10.02
N LEU A 93 24.95 -19.40 -8.74
CA LEU A 93 24.89 -20.57 -7.86
C LEU A 93 23.85 -21.57 -8.36
N ALA A 94 22.67 -21.12 -8.77
CA ALA A 94 21.63 -22.00 -9.32
C ALA A 94 22.09 -22.72 -10.60
N ALA A 95 22.94 -22.09 -11.42
CA ALA A 95 23.51 -22.71 -12.61
C ALA A 95 24.55 -23.81 -12.29
N ILE A 96 25.21 -23.73 -11.12
CA ILE A 96 26.15 -24.76 -10.65
C ILE A 96 25.39 -25.99 -10.14
N HIS A 97 24.39 -25.79 -9.28
CA HIS A 97 23.60 -26.90 -8.74
C HIS A 97 22.17 -26.47 -8.36
N PRO A 98 21.12 -27.22 -8.76
CA PRO A 98 19.74 -26.87 -8.45
C PRO A 98 19.43 -26.69 -6.96
N LEU A 99 20.09 -27.45 -6.06
CA LEU A 99 19.88 -27.29 -4.60
C LEU A 99 20.27 -25.90 -4.08
N PHE A 100 21.20 -25.19 -4.73
CA PHE A 100 21.53 -23.82 -4.30
C PHE A 100 20.36 -22.86 -4.49
N SER A 101 19.45 -23.12 -5.43
CA SER A 101 18.22 -22.33 -5.56
C SER A 101 17.31 -22.45 -4.34
N LEU A 102 17.18 -23.66 -3.78
CA LEU A 102 16.36 -23.93 -2.60
C LEU A 102 16.97 -23.28 -1.35
N VAL A 103 18.28 -23.48 -1.14
CA VAL A 103 19.01 -22.84 -0.04
C VAL A 103 18.87 -21.32 -0.12
N THR A 104 19.07 -20.74 -1.30
CA THR A 104 19.00 -19.29 -1.48
C THR A 104 17.58 -18.76 -1.30
N THR A 105 16.55 -19.50 -1.74
CA THR A 105 15.15 -19.14 -1.48
C THR A 105 14.85 -19.08 0.01
N ILE A 106 15.33 -20.05 0.79
CA ILE A 106 15.18 -20.06 2.25
C ILE A 106 15.91 -18.86 2.88
N LEU A 107 17.14 -18.56 2.43
CA LEU A 107 17.89 -17.41 2.91
C LEU A 107 17.18 -16.08 2.63
N VAL A 108 16.60 -15.92 1.43
CA VAL A 108 15.79 -14.75 1.08
C VAL A 108 14.57 -14.67 2.00
N LEU A 109 13.86 -15.78 2.21
CA LEU A 109 12.69 -15.82 3.07
C LEU A 109 13.01 -15.37 4.51
N ILE A 110 14.19 -15.74 5.03
CA ILE A 110 14.68 -15.32 6.35
C ILE A 110 15.11 -13.84 6.34
N ALA A 111 15.69 -13.34 5.24
CA ALA A 111 16.12 -11.95 5.11
C ALA A 111 14.96 -10.97 4.86
N LEU A 112 13.84 -11.43 4.29
CA LEU A 112 12.69 -10.60 3.92
C LEU A 112 12.13 -9.75 5.07
N PRO A 113 11.85 -10.27 6.28
CA PRO A 113 11.38 -9.45 7.40
C PRO A 113 12.33 -8.30 7.72
N TRP A 114 13.65 -8.56 7.70
CA TRP A 114 14.66 -7.55 7.95
C TRP A 114 14.67 -6.47 6.86
N LEU A 115 14.60 -6.87 5.59
CA LEU A 115 14.53 -5.96 4.44
C LEU A 115 13.29 -5.07 4.49
N ILE A 116 12.12 -5.64 4.84
CA ILE A 116 10.86 -4.91 4.99
C ILE A 116 10.99 -3.84 6.07
N VAL A 117 11.52 -4.19 7.24
CA VAL A 117 11.73 -3.23 8.35
C VAL A 117 12.68 -2.12 7.91
N ARG A 118 13.74 -2.45 7.19
CA ARG A 118 14.69 -1.46 6.70
C ARG A 118 14.04 -0.49 5.71
N GLY A 119 13.21 -0.98 4.80
CA GLY A 119 12.44 -0.16 3.87
C GLY A 119 11.44 0.78 4.57
N ILE A 120 10.65 0.26 5.52
CA ILE A 120 9.69 1.08 6.29
C ILE A 120 10.43 2.15 7.09
N ARG A 121 11.50 1.78 7.78
CA ARG A 121 12.31 2.71 8.59
C ARG A 121 12.99 3.77 7.75
N PHE A 122 13.53 3.39 6.59
CA PHE A 122 14.07 4.36 5.64
C PHE A 122 13.02 5.38 5.23
N ASN A 123 11.85 4.92 4.77
CA ASN A 123 10.77 5.81 4.30
C ASN A 123 10.26 6.73 5.42
N ALA A 124 10.15 6.24 6.66
CA ALA A 124 9.77 7.07 7.80
C ALA A 124 10.82 8.16 8.06
N ARG A 125 12.10 7.80 8.19
CA ARG A 125 13.19 8.74 8.53
C ARG A 125 13.45 9.82 7.50
N VAL A 126 13.21 9.54 6.22
CA VAL A 126 13.33 10.54 5.15
C VAL A 126 12.07 11.37 4.95
N THR A 127 10.97 11.05 5.64
CA THR A 127 9.73 11.84 5.59
C THR A 127 9.69 12.77 6.78
N SER A 128 9.32 14.04 6.57
CA SER A 128 9.06 14.99 7.65
C SER A 128 7.78 15.77 7.42
N TYR A 129 7.28 16.35 8.51
CA TYR A 129 6.17 17.29 8.49
C TYR A 129 6.47 18.36 9.53
N ARG A 130 6.40 19.65 9.13
CA ARG A 130 6.80 20.78 9.99
C ARG A 130 8.19 20.58 10.63
N ASN A 131 9.20 20.28 9.81
CA ASN A 131 10.59 20.01 10.23
C ASN A 131 10.82 18.86 11.22
N VAL A 132 9.76 18.15 11.65
CA VAL A 132 9.88 16.96 12.50
C VAL A 132 9.80 15.71 11.64
N ARG A 133 10.79 14.82 11.77
CA ARG A 133 10.87 13.57 11.00
C ARG A 133 10.03 12.46 11.63
N PHE A 134 9.58 11.53 10.79
CA PHE A 134 9.03 10.28 11.27
C PHE A 134 10.15 9.29 11.59
N ASP A 135 9.86 8.30 12.43
CA ASP A 135 10.75 7.17 12.67
C ASP A 135 9.96 5.86 12.81
N PHE A 136 10.64 4.73 12.66
CA PHE A 136 10.04 3.41 12.78
C PHE A 136 10.91 2.48 13.64
N THR A 137 10.33 2.04 14.75
CA THR A 137 11.01 1.28 15.81
C THR A 137 10.71 -0.23 15.78
N GLY A 138 10.05 -0.72 14.72
CA GLY A 138 9.67 -2.12 14.60
C GLY A 138 10.85 -3.07 14.39
N SER A 139 10.66 -4.33 14.79
CA SER A 139 11.66 -5.40 14.72
C SER A 139 11.38 -6.39 13.59
N ALA A 140 12.42 -7.05 13.07
CA ALA A 140 12.28 -8.06 12.02
C ALA A 140 11.35 -9.22 12.44
N GLY A 141 11.38 -9.65 13.70
CA GLY A 141 10.44 -10.65 14.23
C GLY A 141 8.98 -10.21 14.18
N GLY A 142 8.71 -8.93 14.51
CA GLY A 142 7.37 -8.36 14.36
C GLY A 142 6.90 -8.30 12.91
N ALA A 143 7.79 -7.96 11.98
CA ALA A 143 7.49 -8.00 10.54
C ALA A 143 7.22 -9.41 10.03
N PHE A 144 7.97 -10.42 10.50
CA PHE A 144 7.74 -11.82 10.15
C PHE A 144 6.32 -12.26 10.53
N VAL A 145 5.91 -12.02 11.78
CA VAL A 145 4.57 -12.41 12.26
C VAL A 145 3.47 -11.62 11.54
N SER A 146 3.62 -10.31 11.44
CA SER A 146 2.54 -9.45 10.94
C SER A 146 2.39 -9.45 9.41
N VAL A 147 3.51 -9.51 8.68
CA VAL A 147 3.51 -9.47 7.21
C VAL A 147 3.50 -10.88 6.64
N MET A 148 4.44 -11.74 7.02
CA MET A 148 4.60 -13.05 6.38
C MET A 148 3.58 -14.05 6.90
N LEU A 149 3.55 -14.33 8.20
CA LEU A 149 2.54 -15.23 8.78
C LEU A 149 1.13 -14.67 8.58
N GLY A 150 0.93 -13.35 8.72
CA GLY A 150 -0.33 -12.69 8.40
C GLY A 150 -0.79 -12.95 6.96
N SER A 151 0.08 -12.75 5.97
CA SER A 151 -0.26 -13.03 4.57
C SER A 151 -0.54 -14.52 4.32
N LEU A 152 0.26 -15.41 4.92
CA LEU A 152 0.07 -16.86 4.80
C LEU A 152 -1.28 -17.29 5.38
N VAL A 153 -1.63 -16.82 6.57
CA VAL A 153 -2.90 -17.09 7.23
C VAL A 153 -4.08 -16.56 6.40
N ALA A 154 -3.96 -15.36 5.82
CA ALA A 154 -4.99 -14.83 4.93
C ALA A 154 -5.17 -15.66 3.66
N VAL A 155 -4.08 -16.09 3.01
CA VAL A 155 -4.15 -16.86 1.76
C VAL A 155 -4.63 -18.29 2.00
N LEU A 156 -4.07 -19.01 2.99
CA LEU A 156 -4.46 -20.40 3.28
C LEU A 156 -5.91 -20.53 3.76
N SER A 157 -6.46 -19.48 4.38
CA SER A 157 -7.87 -19.43 4.78
C SER A 157 -8.81 -18.91 3.69
N LEU A 158 -8.32 -18.71 2.46
CA LEU A 158 -9.07 -18.11 1.35
C LEU A 158 -9.69 -16.74 1.72
N GLY A 159 -9.02 -15.99 2.58
CA GLY A 159 -9.44 -14.66 3.05
C GLY A 159 -10.30 -14.66 4.31
N LEU A 160 -10.74 -15.81 4.84
CA LEU A 160 -11.56 -15.86 6.08
C LEU A 160 -10.84 -15.27 7.30
N LEU A 161 -9.51 -15.43 7.37
CA LEU A 161 -8.67 -14.86 8.43
C LEU A 161 -7.98 -13.55 8.00
N ALA A 162 -8.39 -12.94 6.89
CA ALA A 162 -7.87 -11.63 6.47
C ALA A 162 -8.07 -10.52 7.53
N PRO A 163 -9.15 -10.48 8.34
CA PRO A 163 -9.30 -9.53 9.45
C PRO A 163 -8.20 -9.67 10.52
N PHE A 164 -7.80 -10.89 10.87
CA PHE A 164 -6.70 -11.13 11.81
C PHE A 164 -5.36 -10.65 11.24
N ALA A 165 -5.06 -11.05 10.00
CA ALA A 165 -3.86 -10.62 9.29
C ALA A 165 -3.79 -9.08 9.18
N SER A 166 -4.93 -8.44 8.85
CA SER A 166 -5.03 -6.99 8.75
C SER A 166 -4.80 -6.31 10.11
N ARG A 167 -5.32 -6.87 11.21
CA ARG A 167 -5.06 -6.33 12.55
C ARG A 167 -3.58 -6.46 12.93
N TRP A 168 -2.96 -7.62 12.70
CA TRP A 168 -1.53 -7.82 12.99
C TRP A 168 -0.66 -6.84 12.20
N LEU A 169 -0.88 -6.72 10.90
CA LEU A 169 -0.15 -5.81 10.03
C LEU A 169 -0.28 -4.36 10.47
N ASN A 170 -1.51 -3.88 10.68
CA ASN A 170 -1.74 -2.47 10.98
C ASN A 170 -1.28 -2.10 12.40
N ARG A 171 -1.46 -2.98 13.40
CA ARG A 171 -0.87 -2.78 14.73
C ARG A 171 0.65 -2.74 14.66
N TYR A 172 1.26 -3.63 13.90
CA TYR A 172 2.71 -3.63 13.73
C TYR A 172 3.21 -2.34 13.07
N ILE A 173 2.57 -1.86 12.01
CA ILE A 173 3.00 -0.64 11.31
C ILE A 173 2.79 0.59 12.20
N PHE A 174 1.57 0.83 12.68
CA PHE A 174 1.26 2.07 13.40
C PHE A 174 1.88 2.09 14.80
N ASN A 175 1.84 1.01 15.58
CA ASN A 175 2.35 1.06 16.96
C ASN A 175 3.88 1.18 17.05
N ASN A 176 4.58 0.96 15.93
CA ASN A 176 6.03 1.16 15.82
C ASN A 176 6.40 2.46 15.10
N LEU A 177 5.43 3.22 14.57
CA LEU A 177 5.64 4.51 13.93
C LEU A 177 5.73 5.63 14.98
N ARG A 178 6.59 6.60 14.73
CA ARG A 178 6.77 7.78 15.57
C ARG A 178 6.80 9.05 14.73
N TYR A 179 6.34 10.15 15.30
CA TYR A 179 6.51 11.50 14.77
C TYR A 179 7.32 12.31 15.79
N GLY A 180 8.61 12.54 15.48
CA GLY A 180 9.60 12.89 16.49
C GLY A 180 9.63 11.83 17.58
N ASN A 181 9.43 12.23 18.84
CA ASN A 181 9.37 11.29 19.97
C ASN A 181 7.96 10.74 20.25
N ARG A 182 6.94 11.19 19.53
CA ARG A 182 5.54 10.82 19.81
C ARG A 182 5.15 9.51 19.13
N PRO A 183 4.71 8.50 19.90
CA PRO A 183 4.29 7.24 19.33
C PRO A 183 2.90 7.35 18.70
N PHE A 184 2.70 6.58 17.64
CA PHE A 184 1.38 6.24 17.15
C PHE A 184 0.87 5.01 17.92
N ASP A 185 -0.43 4.94 18.13
CA ASP A 185 -1.09 3.76 18.69
C ASP A 185 -2.38 3.46 17.91
N THR A 186 -2.58 2.21 17.54
CA THR A 186 -3.80 1.73 16.90
C THR A 186 -4.20 0.39 17.50
N ASP A 187 -5.49 0.24 17.79
CA ASP A 187 -6.08 -1.05 18.13
C ASP A 187 -7.45 -1.22 17.45
N PRO A 188 -7.48 -1.57 16.16
CA PRO A 188 -8.73 -1.77 15.44
C PRO A 188 -9.46 -3.00 16.00
N LYS A 189 -10.72 -2.82 16.40
CA LYS A 189 -11.57 -3.89 16.94
C LYS A 189 -11.79 -4.98 15.89
N LEU A 190 -11.57 -6.24 16.25
CA LEU A 190 -11.77 -7.39 15.36
C LEU A 190 -13.19 -7.46 14.80
N GLY A 191 -14.21 -7.21 15.62
CA GLY A 191 -15.61 -7.22 15.16
C GLY A 191 -15.88 -6.23 14.02
N ALA A 192 -15.25 -5.04 14.05
CA ALA A 192 -15.37 -4.07 12.96
C ALA A 192 -14.68 -4.56 11.67
N LEU A 193 -13.52 -5.20 11.79
CA LEU A 193 -12.78 -5.77 10.66
C LEU A 193 -13.53 -6.97 10.04
N TYR A 194 -14.19 -7.80 10.85
CA TYR A 194 -15.08 -8.85 10.36
C TYR A 194 -16.33 -8.28 9.69
N GLY A 195 -16.91 -7.21 10.23
CA GLY A 195 -17.98 -6.47 9.57
C GLY A 195 -17.56 -5.88 8.21
N ALA A 196 -16.28 -5.53 8.04
CA ALA A 196 -15.72 -5.10 6.76
C ALA A 196 -15.58 -6.25 5.74
N LEU A 197 -15.45 -7.50 6.20
CA LEU A 197 -15.30 -8.69 5.35
C LEU A 197 -16.62 -9.16 4.73
N VAL A 198 -17.78 -8.82 5.32
CA VAL A 198 -19.08 -9.34 4.88
C VAL A 198 -19.37 -9.09 3.40
N ILE A 199 -19.28 -7.85 2.93
CA ILE A 199 -19.55 -7.50 1.53
C ILE A 199 -18.56 -8.20 0.58
N PRO A 200 -17.23 -8.11 0.78
CA PRO A 200 -16.25 -8.88 0.03
C PRO A 200 -16.52 -10.39 -0.01
N ALA A 201 -16.87 -11.01 1.13
CA ALA A 201 -17.15 -12.43 1.21
C ALA A 201 -18.39 -12.81 0.39
N VAL A 202 -19.46 -12.03 0.50
CA VAL A 202 -20.68 -12.22 -0.33
C VAL A 202 -20.34 -12.07 -1.83
N MET A 203 -19.53 -11.09 -2.22
CA MET A 203 -19.09 -10.94 -3.61
C MET A 203 -18.32 -12.15 -4.11
N VAL A 204 -17.41 -12.70 -3.29
CA VAL A 204 -16.62 -13.90 -3.64
C VAL A 204 -17.52 -15.13 -3.76
N VAL A 205 -18.43 -15.34 -2.81
CA VAL A 205 -19.37 -16.48 -2.85
C VAL A 205 -20.30 -16.39 -4.06
N LEU A 206 -20.95 -15.24 -4.27
CA LEU A 206 -21.83 -15.05 -5.43
C LEU A 206 -21.07 -15.19 -6.75
N GLY A 207 -19.87 -14.61 -6.83
CA GLY A 207 -19.02 -14.74 -8.00
C GLY A 207 -18.60 -16.20 -8.27
N ALA A 208 -18.24 -16.95 -7.23
CA ALA A 208 -17.93 -18.38 -7.34
C ALA A 208 -19.15 -19.20 -7.78
N VAL A 209 -20.35 -18.89 -7.26
CA VAL A 209 -21.60 -19.52 -7.70
C VAL A 209 -21.85 -19.26 -9.18
N VAL A 210 -21.75 -18.01 -9.63
CA VAL A 210 -21.93 -17.65 -11.05
C VAL A 210 -20.91 -18.37 -11.93
N LEU A 211 -19.63 -18.38 -11.55
CA LEU A 211 -18.60 -19.09 -12.32
C LEU A 211 -18.85 -20.60 -12.34
N SER A 212 -19.25 -21.20 -11.22
CA SER A 212 -19.59 -22.62 -11.17
C SER A 212 -20.80 -22.99 -12.03
N ALA A 213 -21.81 -22.11 -12.11
CA ALA A 213 -22.96 -22.28 -12.99
C ALA A 213 -22.56 -22.18 -14.47
N LEU A 214 -21.67 -21.26 -14.83
CA LEU A 214 -21.12 -21.17 -16.19
C LEU A 214 -20.36 -22.45 -16.57
N ILE A 215 -19.55 -23.00 -15.67
CA ILE A 215 -18.89 -24.29 -15.88
C ILE A 215 -19.92 -25.41 -16.07
N ALA A 216 -20.95 -25.47 -15.22
CA ALA A 216 -21.98 -26.50 -15.32
C ALA A 216 -22.71 -26.44 -16.67
N ILE A 217 -23.01 -25.24 -17.19
CA ILE A 217 -23.61 -25.05 -18.52
C ILE A 217 -22.67 -25.58 -19.62
N ILE A 218 -21.38 -25.25 -19.55
CA ILE A 218 -20.36 -25.75 -20.49
C ILE A 218 -20.33 -27.29 -20.45
N VAL A 219 -20.31 -27.89 -19.26
CA VAL A 219 -20.26 -29.35 -19.07
C VAL A 219 -21.52 -30.05 -19.57
N VAL A 220 -22.71 -29.50 -19.31
CA VAL A 220 -23.97 -30.05 -19.81
C VAL A 220 -24.05 -29.92 -21.34
N GLY A 221 -23.59 -28.80 -21.90
CA GLY A 221 -23.52 -28.62 -23.36
C GLY A 221 -22.63 -29.66 -24.05
N ILE A 222 -21.50 -30.01 -23.43
CA ILE A 222 -20.64 -31.11 -23.89
C ILE A 222 -21.38 -32.45 -23.85
N GLN A 223 -22.04 -32.77 -22.73
CA GLN A 223 -22.74 -34.06 -22.58
C GLN A 223 -23.95 -34.21 -23.51
N ALA A 224 -24.59 -33.09 -23.87
CA ALA A 224 -25.70 -33.07 -24.82
C ALA A 224 -25.25 -33.17 -26.28
N SER A 225 -23.96 -32.88 -26.58
CA SER A 225 -23.39 -33.08 -27.90
C SER A 225 -23.06 -34.55 -28.13
N ASP A 226 -23.42 -35.08 -29.31
CA ASP A 226 -23.25 -36.50 -29.61
C ASP A 226 -21.75 -36.85 -29.67
N ALA A 227 -21.29 -37.67 -28.73
CA ALA A 227 -19.86 -37.92 -28.46
C ALA A 227 -19.09 -38.51 -29.66
N SER A 228 -19.79 -39.05 -30.66
CA SER A 228 -19.25 -39.56 -31.92
C SER A 228 -18.94 -38.49 -32.97
N SER A 229 -19.34 -37.23 -32.75
CA SER A 229 -19.24 -36.13 -33.72
C SER A 229 -18.22 -35.05 -33.35
N VAL A 230 -17.69 -35.09 -32.12
CA VAL A 230 -16.78 -34.08 -31.59
C VAL A 230 -15.35 -34.61 -31.69
N GLU A 231 -14.57 -34.03 -32.59
CA GLU A 231 -13.12 -34.28 -32.59
C GLU A 231 -12.51 -33.93 -31.22
N SER A 232 -11.47 -34.66 -30.80
CA SER A 232 -10.84 -34.45 -29.49
C SER A 232 -10.31 -33.03 -29.29
N ASP A 233 -9.94 -32.33 -30.36
CA ASP A 233 -9.29 -31.02 -30.31
C ASP A 233 -10.23 -29.86 -29.94
N PRO A 234 -11.43 -29.69 -30.55
CA PRO A 234 -12.42 -28.70 -30.11
C PRO A 234 -12.88 -28.86 -28.65
N LEU A 235 -13.02 -30.11 -28.18
CA LEU A 235 -13.41 -30.41 -26.81
C LEU A 235 -12.36 -29.91 -25.81
N ILE A 236 -11.09 -30.22 -26.06
CA ILE A 236 -9.96 -29.80 -25.21
C ILE A 236 -9.89 -28.27 -25.18
N PHE A 237 -10.02 -27.59 -26.32
CA PHE A 237 -10.01 -26.13 -26.37
C PHE A 237 -11.12 -25.49 -25.53
N MET A 238 -12.33 -26.04 -25.59
CA MET A 238 -13.49 -25.55 -24.83
C MET A 238 -13.30 -25.73 -23.31
N VAL A 239 -12.81 -26.89 -22.87
CA VAL A 239 -12.53 -27.16 -21.45
C VAL A 239 -11.43 -26.24 -20.92
N VAL A 240 -10.34 -26.10 -21.68
CA VAL A 240 -9.19 -25.26 -21.30
C VAL A 240 -9.58 -23.79 -21.24
N SER A 241 -10.30 -23.28 -22.25
CA SER A 241 -10.80 -21.89 -22.26
C SER A 241 -11.80 -21.62 -21.13
N GLY A 242 -12.69 -22.56 -20.83
CA GLY A 242 -13.59 -22.50 -19.68
C GLY A 242 -12.83 -22.42 -18.35
N MET A 243 -11.78 -23.23 -18.17
CA MET A 243 -10.93 -23.19 -16.99
C MET A 243 -10.20 -21.85 -16.85
N TYR A 244 -9.66 -21.31 -17.95
CA TYR A 244 -9.05 -19.98 -17.95
C TYR A 244 -10.06 -18.88 -17.60
N LEU A 245 -11.28 -18.93 -18.13
CA LEU A 245 -12.34 -17.98 -17.82
C LEU A 245 -12.67 -18.01 -16.32
N VAL A 246 -12.70 -19.19 -15.70
CA VAL A 246 -12.99 -19.35 -14.27
C VAL A 246 -11.86 -18.81 -13.42
N VAL A 247 -10.61 -19.21 -13.70
CA VAL A 247 -9.44 -18.73 -12.94
C VAL A 247 -9.33 -17.21 -13.08
N PHE A 248 -9.46 -16.68 -14.30
CA PHE A 248 -9.45 -15.25 -14.56
C PHE A 248 -10.61 -14.54 -13.86
N GLY A 249 -11.83 -15.07 -13.94
CA GLY A 249 -13.00 -14.55 -13.27
C GLY A 249 -12.83 -14.49 -11.75
N LEU A 250 -12.30 -15.55 -11.14
CA LEU A 250 -12.00 -15.60 -9.71
C LEU A 250 -10.96 -14.54 -9.32
N ILE A 251 -9.89 -14.37 -10.11
CA ILE A 251 -8.89 -13.32 -9.88
C ILE A 251 -9.53 -11.94 -9.92
N ILE A 252 -10.40 -11.67 -10.90
CA ILE A 252 -11.13 -10.39 -10.98
C ILE A 252 -12.03 -10.20 -9.76
N ILE A 253 -12.82 -11.20 -9.38
CA ILE A 253 -13.72 -11.14 -8.21
C ILE A 253 -12.92 -10.89 -6.93
N TYR A 254 -11.84 -11.64 -6.68
CA TYR A 254 -10.97 -11.44 -5.52
C TYR A 254 -10.29 -10.06 -5.53
N GLY A 255 -9.86 -9.58 -6.70
CA GLY A 255 -9.31 -8.23 -6.86
C GLY A 255 -10.33 -7.14 -6.49
N LEU A 256 -11.56 -7.25 -7.00
CA LEU A 256 -12.66 -6.32 -6.71
C LEU A 256 -13.06 -6.36 -5.23
N ALA A 257 -13.22 -7.56 -4.67
CA ALA A 257 -13.49 -7.77 -3.25
C ALA A 257 -12.38 -7.17 -2.38
N GLY A 258 -11.11 -7.34 -2.80
CA GLY A 258 -9.94 -6.76 -2.15
C GLY A 258 -9.94 -5.23 -2.13
N LEU A 259 -10.41 -4.56 -3.19
CA LEU A 259 -10.52 -3.09 -3.22
C LEU A 259 -11.54 -2.58 -2.19
N ILE A 260 -12.70 -3.23 -2.08
CA ILE A 260 -13.75 -2.90 -1.10
C ILE A 260 -13.25 -3.13 0.32
N TYR A 261 -12.60 -4.28 0.56
CA TYR A 261 -12.03 -4.62 1.85
C TYR A 261 -10.92 -3.63 2.26
N ARG A 262 -10.02 -3.27 1.33
CA ARG A 262 -8.93 -2.31 1.58
C ARG A 262 -9.45 -0.95 2.02
N ALA A 263 -10.48 -0.40 1.36
CA ALA A 263 -11.07 0.87 1.75
C ALA A 263 -11.70 0.81 3.16
N ALA A 264 -12.41 -0.30 3.47
CA ALA A 264 -13.03 -0.49 4.77
C ALA A 264 -11.99 -0.62 5.90
N VAL A 265 -10.96 -1.44 5.70
CA VAL A 265 -9.86 -1.58 6.68
C VAL A 265 -9.13 -0.27 6.88
N HIS A 266 -8.88 0.49 5.81
CA HIS A 266 -8.25 1.81 5.91
C HIS A 266 -9.05 2.75 6.82
N ASN A 267 -10.37 2.87 6.62
CA ASN A 267 -11.22 3.70 7.49
C ASN A 267 -11.20 3.26 8.94
N ILE A 268 -11.30 1.94 9.19
CA ILE A 268 -11.31 1.38 10.54
C ILE A 268 -9.99 1.65 11.25
N VAL A 269 -8.87 1.33 10.60
CA VAL A 269 -7.53 1.50 11.17
C VAL A 269 -7.22 2.97 11.41
N TRP A 270 -7.44 3.84 10.43
CA TRP A 270 -7.18 5.27 10.59
C TRP A 270 -8.05 5.86 11.70
N SER A 271 -9.32 5.49 11.77
CA SER A 271 -10.23 5.98 12.82
C SER A 271 -9.97 5.39 14.20
N SER A 272 -9.15 4.34 14.31
CA SER A 272 -8.66 3.79 15.59
C SER A 272 -7.26 4.25 15.95
N THR A 273 -6.60 5.05 15.10
CA THR A 273 -5.22 5.49 15.32
C THR A 273 -5.17 6.81 16.08
N ARG A 274 -4.29 6.87 17.07
CA ARG A 274 -3.97 8.06 17.86
C ARG A 274 -2.49 8.39 17.78
N ILE A 275 -2.15 9.66 17.90
CA ILE A 275 -0.78 10.15 18.05
C ILE A 275 -0.65 10.71 19.46
N ASP A 276 0.36 10.24 20.21
CA ASP A 276 0.63 10.66 21.59
C ASP A 276 -0.57 10.42 22.55
N GLY A 277 -1.43 9.45 22.23
CA GLY A 277 -2.65 9.12 22.97
C GLY A 277 -3.80 10.14 22.85
N ARG A 278 -3.54 11.33 22.29
CA ARG A 278 -4.48 12.48 22.27
C ARG A 278 -5.02 12.79 20.89
N HIS A 279 -4.16 12.92 19.88
CA HIS A 279 -4.59 13.38 18.56
C HIS A 279 -5.15 12.21 17.74
N VAL A 280 -6.38 12.33 17.27
CA VAL A 280 -7.12 11.22 16.65
C VAL A 280 -7.09 11.36 15.13
N LEU A 281 -6.70 10.29 14.43
CA LEU A 281 -6.83 10.21 12.99
C LEU A 281 -8.23 9.73 12.61
N ARG A 282 -8.68 10.08 11.40
CA ARG A 282 -9.94 9.61 10.85
C ARG A 282 -9.83 9.48 9.33
N SER A 283 -10.52 8.48 8.80
CA SER A 283 -10.75 8.36 7.36
C SER A 283 -12.17 7.92 7.06
N ASP A 284 -12.74 8.49 5.99
CA ASP A 284 -14.12 8.29 5.56
C ASP A 284 -14.23 7.92 4.07
N LEU A 285 -13.30 7.11 3.57
CA LEU A 285 -13.33 6.62 2.19
C LEU A 285 -14.63 5.87 1.89
N SER A 286 -15.36 6.32 0.88
CA SER A 286 -16.44 5.52 0.30
C SER A 286 -15.85 4.28 -0.38
N ARG A 287 -16.29 3.09 0.04
CA ARG A 287 -15.81 1.80 -0.49
C ARG A 287 -16.08 1.70 -1.99
N ALA A 288 -17.29 2.05 -2.41
CA ALA A 288 -17.72 2.03 -3.82
C ALA A 288 -16.96 3.06 -4.66
N ARG A 289 -16.79 4.29 -4.17
CA ARG A 289 -16.08 5.33 -4.92
C ARG A 289 -14.58 5.05 -5.00
N TYR A 290 -13.97 4.50 -3.95
CA TYR A 290 -12.59 4.02 -3.97
C TYR A 290 -12.41 2.92 -5.03
N ALA A 291 -13.27 1.90 -5.01
CA ALA A 291 -13.21 0.81 -5.99
C ALA A 291 -13.42 1.33 -7.42
N TRP A 292 -14.40 2.20 -7.65
CA TRP A 292 -14.61 2.83 -8.96
C TRP A 292 -13.40 3.60 -9.45
N ILE A 293 -12.77 4.42 -8.60
CA ILE A 293 -11.55 5.15 -8.95
C ILE A 293 -10.43 4.17 -9.31
N ALA A 294 -10.20 3.13 -8.50
CA ALA A 294 -9.17 2.14 -8.76
C ALA A 294 -9.40 1.37 -10.07
N ILE A 295 -10.62 0.90 -10.32
CA ILE A 295 -11.00 0.15 -11.53
C ILE A 295 -10.87 1.04 -12.77
N SER A 296 -11.48 2.23 -12.76
CA SER A 296 -11.41 3.14 -13.90
C SER A 296 -9.97 3.61 -14.17
N ASN A 297 -9.15 3.78 -13.13
CA ASN A 297 -7.73 4.07 -13.28
C ASN A 297 -6.97 2.94 -13.99
N VAL A 298 -7.24 1.67 -13.65
CA VAL A 298 -6.64 0.52 -14.32
C VAL A 298 -7.07 0.45 -15.78
N VAL A 299 -8.39 0.54 -16.04
CA VAL A 299 -8.95 0.50 -17.40
C VAL A 299 -8.32 1.58 -18.27
N VAL A 300 -8.35 2.84 -17.83
CA VAL A 300 -7.81 3.96 -18.60
C VAL A 300 -6.28 3.85 -18.76
N THR A 301 -5.57 3.34 -17.76
CA THR A 301 -4.13 3.08 -17.86
C THR A 301 -3.81 2.03 -18.93
N VAL A 302 -4.59 0.94 -19.00
CA VAL A 302 -4.40 -0.12 -20.00
C VAL A 302 -4.75 0.38 -21.40
N LEU A 303 -5.90 1.04 -21.57
CA LEU A 303 -6.35 1.57 -22.86
C LEU A 303 -5.40 2.62 -23.45
N THR A 304 -4.65 3.33 -22.61
CA THR A 304 -3.68 4.34 -23.05
C THR A 304 -2.23 3.87 -23.02
N LEU A 305 -1.99 2.55 -22.90
CA LEU A 305 -0.66 1.94 -22.81
C LEU A 305 0.24 2.60 -21.75
N GLY A 306 -0.35 3.05 -20.65
CA GLY A 306 0.34 3.68 -19.54
C GLY A 306 0.38 5.21 -19.55
N LEU A 307 0.01 5.89 -20.64
CA LEU A 307 0.11 7.35 -20.75
C LEU A 307 -0.75 8.10 -19.72
N MET A 308 -1.91 7.55 -19.34
CA MET A 308 -2.78 8.15 -18.33
C MET A 308 -2.46 7.74 -16.89
N ARG A 309 -1.35 7.02 -16.64
CA ARG A 309 -0.89 6.71 -15.26
C ARG A 309 -0.75 7.95 -14.36
N PRO A 310 -0.26 9.11 -14.85
CA PRO A 310 -0.17 10.32 -14.03
C PRO A 310 -1.52 10.84 -13.53
N TRP A 311 -2.54 10.90 -14.39
CA TRP A 311 -3.91 11.26 -14.01
C TRP A 311 -4.50 10.28 -13.01
N ALA A 312 -4.32 8.97 -13.26
CA ALA A 312 -4.77 7.93 -12.34
C ALA A 312 -4.14 8.08 -10.95
N ALA A 313 -2.82 8.30 -10.89
CA ALA A 313 -2.07 8.46 -9.65
C ALA A 313 -2.52 9.72 -8.87
N VAL A 314 -2.64 10.87 -9.55
CA VAL A 314 -3.10 12.12 -8.94
C VAL A 314 -4.55 12.00 -8.46
N ARG A 315 -5.45 11.42 -9.25
CA ARG A 315 -6.85 11.22 -8.87
C ARG A 315 -6.99 10.34 -7.63
N LEU A 316 -6.21 9.25 -7.55
CA LEU A 316 -6.24 8.37 -6.39
C LEU A 316 -5.62 9.04 -5.15
N ALA A 317 -4.47 9.70 -5.29
CA ALA A 317 -3.81 10.40 -4.19
C ALA A 317 -4.72 11.49 -3.62
N ARG A 318 -5.32 12.31 -4.49
CA ARG A 318 -6.30 13.33 -4.13
C ARG A 318 -7.46 12.73 -3.32
N TYR A 319 -8.09 11.68 -3.85
CA TYR A 319 -9.21 11.05 -3.21
C TYR A 319 -8.87 10.49 -1.82
N VAL A 320 -7.72 9.81 -1.67
CA VAL A 320 -7.30 9.25 -0.38
C VAL A 320 -6.97 10.37 0.62
N THR A 321 -6.23 11.39 0.19
CA THR A 321 -5.85 12.52 1.05
C THR A 321 -7.07 13.31 1.52
N GLU A 322 -8.01 13.66 0.64
CA GLU A 322 -9.19 14.47 1.01
C GLU A 322 -10.18 13.75 1.95
N HIS A 323 -10.12 12.41 2.00
CA HIS A 323 -10.88 11.57 2.94
C HIS A 323 -10.04 11.13 4.14
N THR A 324 -9.00 11.90 4.46
CA THR A 324 -8.15 11.72 5.62
C THR A 324 -8.20 12.99 6.45
N ALA A 325 -8.40 12.85 7.76
CA ALA A 325 -8.48 13.97 8.69
C ALA A 325 -7.75 13.67 10.00
N ILE A 326 -7.36 14.73 10.70
CA ILE A 326 -6.81 14.68 12.06
C ILE A 326 -7.65 15.57 12.97
N ARG A 327 -7.89 15.13 14.19
CA ARG A 327 -8.38 15.98 15.27
C ARG A 327 -7.25 16.19 16.26
N ILE A 328 -6.87 17.45 16.45
CA ILE A 328 -5.88 17.83 17.44
C ILE A 328 -6.60 18.19 18.73
N GLU A 329 -6.27 17.52 19.83
CA GLU A 329 -6.69 17.94 21.17
C GLU A 329 -5.71 19.01 21.68
N GLY A 330 -6.21 20.23 21.89
CA GLY A 330 -5.43 21.40 22.31
C GLY A 330 -5.31 22.47 21.23
N GLU A 331 -4.68 23.60 21.57
CA GLU A 331 -4.45 24.67 20.59
C GLU A 331 -3.40 24.24 19.56
N ILE A 332 -3.78 24.25 18.28
CA ILE A 332 -2.95 23.75 17.17
C ILE A 332 -1.56 24.39 17.16
N GLY A 333 -1.48 25.70 17.38
CA GLY A 333 -0.22 26.44 17.41
C GLY A 333 0.72 25.97 18.52
N GLU A 334 0.21 25.85 19.75
CA GLU A 334 0.99 25.39 20.91
C GLU A 334 1.46 23.94 20.76
N VAL A 335 0.56 23.06 20.31
CA VAL A 335 0.87 21.65 20.07
C VAL A 335 2.02 21.54 19.07
N PHE A 336 1.96 22.24 17.92
CA PHE A 336 3.04 22.17 16.94
C PHE A 336 4.33 22.86 17.38
N ALA A 337 4.27 23.95 18.13
CA ALA A 337 5.46 24.57 18.71
C ALA A 337 6.20 23.60 19.64
N GLN A 338 5.47 22.84 20.46
CA GLN A 338 6.03 21.75 21.27
C GLN A 338 6.58 20.60 20.40
N PHE A 339 5.94 20.34 19.25
CA PHE A 339 6.37 19.28 18.34
C PHE A 339 7.73 19.62 17.72
N GLU A 340 7.87 20.84 17.18
CA GLU A 340 9.10 21.33 16.59
C GLU A 340 10.24 21.41 17.61
N ALA A 341 9.99 21.96 18.81
CA ALA A 341 10.99 22.04 19.87
C ALA A 341 11.53 20.66 20.28
N SER A 342 10.66 19.66 20.40
CA SER A 342 11.05 18.29 20.76
C SER A 342 11.75 17.52 19.62
N GLY A 343 11.36 17.77 18.36
CA GLY A 343 11.85 17.02 17.21
C GLY A 343 13.21 17.50 16.68
N THR A 344 13.51 18.79 16.83
CA THR A 344 14.75 19.37 16.30
C THR A 344 16.00 18.86 17.04
N ALA A 345 15.88 18.56 18.34
CA ALA A 345 16.99 18.10 19.17
C ALA A 345 17.54 16.69 18.80
N VAL A 346 16.74 15.87 18.09
CA VAL A 346 17.11 14.48 17.72
C VAL A 346 17.63 14.39 16.28
N GLY A 347 17.39 15.43 15.46
CA GLY A 347 17.56 15.37 14.00
C GLY A 347 19.01 15.44 13.47
N SER A 348 19.97 15.94 14.26
CA SER A 348 21.34 16.20 13.81
C SER A 348 22.28 14.99 13.86
N GLU A 349 22.05 14.03 14.77
CA GLU A 349 22.96 12.89 14.98
C GLU A 349 22.70 11.69 14.04
N TYR A 350 21.48 11.56 13.51
CA TYR A 350 21.02 10.34 12.81
C TYR A 350 21.35 10.27 11.31
N ILE A 351 22.04 11.27 10.75
CA ILE A 351 22.19 11.43 9.29
C ILE A 351 23.21 10.45 8.67
N SER A 352 24.13 9.87 9.45
CA SER A 352 25.35 9.30 8.87
C SER A 352 25.39 7.79 8.63
N MET A 353 24.57 6.94 9.26
CA MET A 353 24.88 5.49 9.26
C MET A 353 23.82 4.48 8.79
N GLU A 354 22.59 4.85 8.44
CA GLU A 354 21.56 3.82 8.14
C GLU A 354 20.58 4.09 6.97
N GLY A 355 20.96 4.91 5.99
CA GLY A 355 20.06 5.43 4.96
C GLY A 355 19.95 4.64 3.65
N LEU A 356 19.81 3.31 3.65
CA LEU A 356 19.61 2.54 2.40
C LEU A 356 18.18 2.02 2.27
N ASP A 357 17.62 2.13 1.06
CA ASP A 357 16.30 1.63 0.68
C ASP A 357 16.45 0.41 -0.23
N PHE A 358 15.93 -0.74 0.20
CA PHE A 358 15.98 -1.99 -0.55
C PHE A 358 14.79 -2.19 -1.50
N GLY A 359 13.97 -1.16 -1.71
CA GLY A 359 12.97 -1.13 -2.78
C GLY A 359 11.60 -1.71 -2.42
N PHE A 360 11.35 -1.99 -1.15
CA PHE A 360 10.06 -2.49 -0.64
C PHE A 360 9.04 -1.37 -0.40
#